data_AF-A0A4R4P0X2-F1
#
_entry.id   AF-A0A4R4P0X2-F1
#
_cell.length_a   1.000
_cell.length_b   1.000
_cell.length_c   1.000
_cell.angle_alpha   90.00
_cell.angle_beta   90.00
_cell.angle_gamma   90.00
#
_symmetry.space_group_name_H-M   'P 1'
#
loop_
_entity.id
_entity.type
_entity.pdbx_description
1 polymer ?
#
loop_
_entity_poly.entity_id
_entity_poly.type
_entity_poly.pdbx_seq_one_letter_code
_entity_poly.pdbx_strand_id
1 'polypeptide(L)'
;MNLVVGVGLRAGTSYRELRELVGAAVADAGGGRVRILITVDGRETEPGVQRLAAFLGAELQTVAPAELRRQSVPSPSEQVERLAGTPSVAEAAVLSAGAELVVTKRTSAQATAAVGRLASAPGYAPGERQVVHRVLAERRDVRRGFVDLPIPDDVLTRVLESAHRAPSVGLSQPWDFLLIREIATRRKIHDLAAAQRDAFAASLPEERRKQFDGLKIEAILDTPLNIAVTCDAGRGGRHVLGRHADPRTTWFSVAIAIQNLWLAARAEGLGVGWVSFFEPGEVAAVLDLPAHIELVGYLCIGYVDEFAPAPELVRSGWAARRPLSWAVHQESWGRRGLPGAEPTSITQDAERAAAKAGGAVVDTGGGVAPGPVGRQVVRVVIGGDPADYLGR
;
A
#
# COMPACT_ATOMS: atom_id res chain seq x y z
N MET A 1 -8.30 -2.87 -20.66
CA MET A 1 -7.94 -4.28 -20.93
C MET A 1 -6.64 -4.33 -21.71
N ASN A 2 -5.68 -5.18 -21.32
CA ASN A 2 -4.45 -5.41 -22.08
C ASN A 2 -4.67 -6.58 -23.04
N LEU A 3 -4.42 -6.37 -24.31
CA LEU A 3 -4.74 -7.31 -25.37
C LEU A 3 -3.47 -7.82 -26.07
N VAL A 4 -3.52 -9.10 -26.45
CA VAL A 4 -2.67 -9.69 -27.50
C VAL A 4 -3.53 -9.84 -28.74
N VAL A 5 -2.99 -9.45 -29.89
CA VAL A 5 -3.62 -9.74 -31.18
C VAL A 5 -2.70 -10.67 -31.95
N GLY A 6 -3.19 -11.87 -32.26
CA GLY A 6 -2.52 -12.78 -33.18
C GLY A 6 -2.97 -12.52 -34.60
N VAL A 7 -2.04 -12.44 -35.56
CA VAL A 7 -2.34 -12.18 -36.98
C VAL A 7 -1.67 -13.22 -37.87
N GLY A 8 -2.46 -13.92 -38.69
CA GLY A 8 -1.97 -14.68 -39.83
C GLY A 8 -2.26 -13.94 -41.12
N LEU A 9 -1.30 -13.85 -42.04
CA LEU A 9 -1.44 -13.08 -43.28
C LEU A 9 -0.72 -13.72 -44.47
N ARG A 10 -1.16 -13.36 -45.67
CA ARG A 10 -0.44 -13.61 -46.93
C ARG A 10 0.57 -12.49 -47.18
N ALA A 11 1.65 -12.81 -47.91
CA ALA A 11 2.65 -11.82 -48.31
C ALA A 11 2.00 -10.67 -49.09
N GLY A 12 2.35 -9.44 -48.75
CA GLY A 12 1.80 -8.25 -49.41
C GLY A 12 0.40 -7.83 -48.96
N THR A 13 -0.15 -8.42 -47.88
CA THR A 13 -1.42 -7.96 -47.30
C THR A 13 -1.32 -6.48 -46.91
N SER A 14 -2.30 -5.67 -47.33
CA SER A 14 -2.25 -4.23 -47.13
C SER A 14 -2.42 -3.84 -45.65
N TYR A 15 -1.75 -2.77 -45.22
CA TYR A 15 -1.96 -2.17 -43.89
C TYR A 15 -3.43 -1.82 -43.64
N ARG A 16 -4.15 -1.34 -44.67
CA ARG A 16 -5.56 -0.96 -44.54
C ARG A 16 -6.42 -2.16 -44.14
N GLU A 17 -6.25 -3.28 -44.82
CA GLU A 17 -6.98 -4.52 -44.54
C GLU A 17 -6.65 -5.04 -43.13
N LEU A 18 -5.36 -5.07 -42.75
CA LEU A 18 -4.96 -5.50 -41.40
C LEU A 18 -5.55 -4.59 -40.32
N ARG A 19 -5.56 -3.27 -40.53
CA ARG A 19 -6.11 -2.29 -39.59
C ARG A 19 -7.62 -2.45 -39.43
N GLU A 20 -8.35 -2.67 -40.52
CA GLU A 20 -9.79 -2.89 -40.49
C GLU A 20 -10.13 -4.22 -39.78
N LEU A 21 -9.41 -5.30 -40.10
CA LEU A 21 -9.60 -6.62 -39.50
C LEU A 21 -9.30 -6.61 -37.98
N VAL A 22 -8.14 -6.08 -37.59
CA VAL A 22 -7.74 -6.01 -36.16
C VAL A 22 -8.61 -5.02 -35.40
N GLY A 23 -8.96 -3.88 -36.00
CA GLY A 23 -9.86 -2.90 -35.38
C GLY A 23 -11.23 -3.50 -35.07
N ALA A 24 -11.80 -4.27 -36.01
CA ALA A 24 -13.04 -4.99 -35.78
C ALA A 24 -12.87 -6.03 -34.65
N ALA A 25 -11.88 -6.91 -34.74
CA ALA A 25 -11.66 -7.96 -33.75
C ALA A 25 -11.44 -7.41 -32.33
N VAL A 26 -10.74 -6.27 -32.19
CA VAL A 26 -10.56 -5.59 -30.90
C VAL A 26 -11.87 -4.98 -30.39
N ALA A 27 -12.71 -4.44 -31.29
CA ALA A 27 -14.02 -3.92 -30.91
C ALA A 27 -14.93 -5.04 -30.38
N ASP A 28 -14.93 -6.23 -30.99
CA ASP A 28 -15.72 -7.37 -30.50
C ASP A 28 -15.24 -7.90 -29.14
N ALA A 29 -13.97 -7.69 -28.81
CA ALA A 29 -13.42 -7.99 -27.49
C ALA A 29 -13.87 -6.99 -26.40
N GLY A 30 -14.69 -5.99 -26.75
CA GLY A 30 -15.10 -4.89 -25.87
C GLY A 30 -14.10 -3.72 -25.82
N GLY A 31 -13.16 -3.67 -26.77
CA GLY A 31 -12.09 -2.69 -26.82
C GLY A 31 -10.95 -2.95 -25.82
N GLY A 32 -9.86 -2.21 -25.96
CA GLY A 32 -8.69 -2.33 -25.09
C GLY A 32 -7.41 -1.81 -25.72
N ARG A 33 -6.34 -1.80 -24.93
CA ARG A 33 -5.00 -1.46 -25.41
C ARG A 33 -4.32 -2.74 -25.89
N VAL A 34 -4.03 -2.82 -27.18
CA VAL A 34 -3.18 -3.87 -27.74
C VAL A 34 -1.75 -3.63 -27.27
N ARG A 35 -1.21 -4.54 -26.47
CA ARG A 35 0.16 -4.48 -25.94
C ARG A 35 1.12 -5.26 -26.83
N ILE A 36 0.65 -6.37 -27.39
CA ILE A 36 1.45 -7.29 -28.20
C ILE A 36 0.68 -7.61 -29.48
N LEU A 37 1.35 -7.49 -30.62
CA LEU A 37 0.94 -8.02 -31.91
C LEU A 37 1.82 -9.23 -32.20
N ILE A 38 1.25 -10.41 -32.43
CA ILE A 38 2.00 -11.65 -32.63
C ILE A 38 1.68 -12.26 -33.98
N THR A 39 2.69 -12.71 -34.71
CA THR A 39 2.52 -13.46 -35.95
C THR A 39 3.49 -14.65 -35.99
N VAL A 40 3.44 -15.43 -37.07
CA VAL A 40 4.40 -16.52 -37.30
C VAL A 40 5.73 -15.97 -37.82
N ASP A 41 6.85 -16.62 -37.49
CA ASP A 41 8.17 -16.27 -38.03
C ASP A 41 8.16 -16.14 -39.56
N GLY A 42 8.95 -15.20 -40.08
CA GLY A 42 9.05 -14.86 -41.50
C GLY A 42 8.00 -13.83 -41.97
N ARG A 43 7.17 -13.30 -41.06
CA ARG A 43 6.18 -12.25 -41.34
C ARG A 43 6.47 -10.92 -40.67
N GLU A 44 7.49 -10.85 -39.83
CA GLU A 44 7.92 -9.65 -39.13
C GLU A 44 8.33 -8.53 -40.07
N THR A 45 8.88 -8.84 -41.25
CA THR A 45 9.30 -7.81 -42.23
C THR A 45 8.18 -7.34 -43.15
N GLU A 46 6.97 -7.88 -43.04
CA GLU A 46 5.83 -7.46 -43.87
C GLU A 46 5.47 -6.00 -43.55
N PRO A 47 5.49 -5.07 -44.53
CA PRO A 47 5.26 -3.64 -44.28
C PRO A 47 3.92 -3.34 -43.60
N GLY A 48 2.88 -4.15 -43.91
CA GLY A 48 1.57 -4.04 -43.29
C GLY A 48 1.59 -4.33 -41.78
N VAL A 49 2.35 -5.33 -41.35
CA VAL A 49 2.45 -5.76 -39.94
C VAL A 49 3.26 -4.74 -39.13
N GLN A 50 4.40 -4.30 -39.65
CA GLN A 50 5.23 -3.27 -39.03
C GLN A 50 4.44 -1.97 -38.80
N ARG A 51 3.71 -1.53 -39.83
CA ARG A 51 2.89 -0.32 -39.74
C ARG A 51 1.71 -0.47 -38.78
N LEU A 52 1.11 -1.67 -38.71
CA LEU A 52 0.06 -1.98 -37.74
C LEU A 52 0.59 -1.96 -36.30
N ALA A 53 1.73 -2.59 -36.03
CA ALA A 53 2.35 -2.59 -34.70
C ALA A 53 2.64 -1.16 -34.23
N ALA A 54 3.22 -0.32 -35.11
CA ALA A 54 3.49 1.08 -34.83
C ALA A 54 2.20 1.88 -34.56
N PHE A 55 1.15 1.68 -35.36
CA PHE A 55 -0.15 2.34 -35.16
C PHE A 55 -0.79 1.98 -33.82
N LEU A 56 -0.70 0.71 -33.41
CA LEU A 56 -1.24 0.24 -32.14
C LEU A 56 -0.37 0.63 -30.93
N GLY A 57 0.89 1.04 -31.16
CA GLY A 57 1.89 1.16 -30.11
C GLY A 57 2.15 -0.18 -29.39
N ALA A 58 2.05 -1.27 -30.14
CA ALA A 58 2.19 -2.64 -29.65
C ALA A 58 3.57 -3.20 -29.98
N GLU A 59 4.11 -4.03 -29.08
CA GLU A 59 5.31 -4.82 -29.34
C GLU A 59 4.99 -5.90 -30.38
N LEU A 60 5.76 -5.94 -31.48
CA LEU A 60 5.65 -7.01 -32.47
C LEU A 60 6.50 -8.20 -32.04
N GLN A 61 5.88 -9.36 -31.89
CA GLN A 61 6.57 -10.61 -31.61
C GLN A 61 6.28 -11.63 -32.71
N THR A 62 7.19 -12.58 -32.88
CA THR A 62 6.98 -13.74 -33.75
C THR A 62 7.18 -15.02 -32.99
N VAL A 63 6.55 -16.08 -33.48
CA VAL A 63 6.59 -17.40 -32.87
C VAL A 63 6.84 -18.44 -33.94
N ALA A 64 7.74 -19.39 -33.64
CA ALA A 64 8.07 -20.47 -34.54
C ALA A 64 6.85 -21.36 -34.83
N PRO A 65 6.67 -21.83 -36.08
CA PRO A 65 5.59 -22.75 -36.44
C PRO A 65 5.47 -23.98 -35.53
N ALA A 66 6.60 -24.53 -35.08
CA ALA A 66 6.63 -25.69 -34.19
C ALA A 66 6.03 -25.40 -32.80
N GLU A 67 6.10 -24.15 -32.33
CA GLU A 67 5.48 -23.72 -31.09
C GLU A 67 3.99 -23.43 -31.25
N LEU A 68 3.62 -22.78 -32.35
CA LEU A 68 2.21 -22.58 -32.70
C LEU A 68 1.47 -23.93 -32.86
N ARG A 69 2.12 -24.94 -33.44
CA ARG A 69 1.56 -26.30 -33.60
C ARG A 69 1.24 -26.99 -32.28
N ARG A 70 1.89 -26.63 -31.17
CA ARG A 70 1.59 -27.21 -29.85
C ARG A 70 0.29 -26.67 -29.23
N GLN A 71 -0.26 -25.58 -29.77
CA GLN A 71 -1.44 -24.94 -29.22
C GLN A 71 -2.72 -25.62 -29.70
N SER A 72 -3.60 -25.97 -28.77
CA SER A 72 -4.94 -26.45 -29.10
C SER A 72 -5.83 -25.26 -29.46
N VAL A 73 -6.12 -25.10 -30.75
CA VAL A 73 -6.88 -23.95 -31.27
C VAL A 73 -8.32 -24.32 -31.58
N PRO A 74 -9.29 -23.39 -31.38
CA PRO A 74 -10.69 -23.69 -31.63
C PRO A 74 -11.07 -23.71 -33.12
N SER A 75 -10.30 -23.03 -33.99
CA SER A 75 -10.63 -22.92 -35.42
C SER A 75 -9.45 -23.34 -36.32
N PRO A 76 -9.04 -24.63 -36.34
CA PRO A 76 -7.93 -25.10 -37.17
C PRO A 76 -8.21 -24.92 -38.68
N SER A 77 -7.16 -24.91 -39.50
CA SER A 77 -7.23 -24.80 -40.96
C SER A 77 -6.20 -25.69 -41.64
N GLU A 78 -6.67 -26.68 -42.41
CA GLU A 78 -5.80 -27.57 -43.19
C GLU A 78 -4.91 -26.80 -44.18
N GLN A 79 -5.42 -25.70 -44.75
CA GLN A 79 -4.64 -24.87 -45.66
C GLN A 79 -3.48 -24.18 -44.93
N VAL A 80 -3.73 -23.64 -43.73
CA VAL A 80 -2.68 -23.02 -42.89
C VAL A 80 -1.70 -24.10 -42.42
N GLU A 81 -2.17 -25.29 -42.10
CA GLU A 81 -1.31 -26.40 -41.70
C GLU A 81 -0.36 -26.82 -42.83
N ARG A 82 -0.85 -26.92 -44.08
CA ARG A 82 -0.01 -27.19 -45.26
C ARG A 82 1.00 -26.09 -45.56
N LEU A 83 0.62 -24.81 -45.40
CA LEU A 83 1.45 -23.67 -45.83
C LEU A 83 2.39 -23.14 -44.76
N ALA A 84 1.94 -23.09 -43.50
CA ALA A 84 2.63 -22.47 -42.38
C ALA A 84 3.03 -23.48 -41.30
N GLY A 85 2.67 -24.77 -41.44
CA GLY A 85 3.06 -25.80 -40.49
C GLY A 85 2.43 -25.64 -39.11
N THR A 86 1.25 -25.02 -39.01
CA THR A 86 0.50 -24.83 -37.75
C THR A 86 -1.00 -24.90 -38.03
N PRO A 87 -1.85 -25.42 -37.11
CA PRO A 87 -3.30 -25.48 -37.31
C PRO A 87 -3.94 -24.09 -37.42
N SER A 88 -3.34 -23.06 -36.82
CA SER A 88 -3.77 -21.66 -36.93
C SER A 88 -2.56 -20.76 -36.64
N VAL A 89 -2.45 -19.62 -37.32
CA VAL A 89 -1.45 -18.60 -36.94
C VAL A 89 -2.05 -17.68 -35.88
N ALA A 90 -3.19 -17.06 -36.19
CA ALA A 90 -3.78 -16.04 -35.33
C ALA A 90 -4.15 -16.56 -33.93
N GLU A 91 -4.89 -17.67 -33.83
CA GLU A 91 -5.33 -18.18 -32.52
C GLU A 91 -4.18 -18.82 -31.74
N ALA A 92 -3.31 -19.59 -32.43
CA ALA A 92 -2.15 -20.21 -31.78
C ALA A 92 -1.18 -19.15 -31.23
N ALA A 93 -0.98 -18.05 -31.96
CA ALA A 93 -0.11 -16.95 -31.53
C ALA A 93 -0.65 -16.26 -30.27
N VAL A 94 -1.97 -16.12 -30.15
CA VAL A 94 -2.59 -15.62 -28.92
C VAL A 94 -2.36 -16.59 -27.76
N LEU A 95 -2.60 -17.88 -27.98
CA LEU A 95 -2.47 -18.90 -26.93
C LEU A 95 -1.02 -19.12 -26.48
N SER A 96 -0.04 -19.04 -27.39
CA SER A 96 1.38 -19.15 -27.04
C SER A 96 1.87 -18.02 -26.14
N ALA A 97 1.20 -16.85 -26.18
CA ALA A 97 1.47 -15.76 -25.25
C ALA A 97 0.85 -15.95 -23.84
N GLY A 98 0.24 -17.11 -23.57
CA GLY A 98 -0.47 -17.38 -22.32
C GLY A 98 -1.72 -16.52 -22.14
N ALA A 99 -2.26 -15.95 -23.21
CA ALA A 99 -3.45 -15.11 -23.17
C ALA A 99 -4.73 -15.95 -23.25
N GLU A 100 -5.77 -15.52 -22.53
CA GLU A 100 -7.11 -16.08 -22.65
C GLU A 100 -7.71 -15.62 -23.98
N LEU A 101 -8.06 -16.54 -24.88
CA LEU A 101 -8.67 -16.20 -26.17
C LEU A 101 -10.09 -15.64 -25.96
N VAL A 102 -10.31 -14.37 -26.34
CA VAL A 102 -11.61 -13.68 -26.19
C VAL A 102 -12.35 -13.58 -27.52
N VAL A 103 -11.62 -13.38 -28.61
CA VAL A 103 -12.16 -13.37 -29.98
C VAL A 103 -11.41 -14.42 -30.77
N THR A 104 -12.15 -15.46 -31.19
CA THR A 104 -11.66 -16.50 -32.08
C THR A 104 -11.42 -15.95 -33.49
N LYS A 105 -10.87 -16.79 -34.38
CA LYS A 105 -10.43 -16.39 -35.72
C LYS A 105 -11.47 -15.58 -36.49
N ARG A 106 -11.16 -14.29 -36.72
CA ARG A 106 -11.76 -13.45 -37.74
C ARG A 106 -10.94 -13.48 -39.01
N THR A 107 -11.60 -13.41 -40.16
CA THR A 107 -10.97 -13.60 -41.47
C THR A 107 -11.30 -12.43 -42.38
N SER A 108 -10.30 -11.92 -43.10
CA SER A 108 -10.43 -11.02 -44.24
C SER A 108 -10.02 -11.75 -45.53
N ALA A 109 -9.86 -11.04 -46.65
CA ALA A 109 -9.47 -11.66 -47.92
C ALA A 109 -8.07 -12.29 -47.88
N GLN A 110 -7.14 -11.68 -47.16
CA GLN A 110 -5.73 -12.08 -47.10
C GLN A 110 -5.17 -12.29 -45.70
N ALA A 111 -5.95 -12.04 -44.65
CA ALA A 111 -5.49 -12.18 -43.27
C ALA A 111 -6.54 -12.80 -42.34
N THR A 112 -6.05 -13.20 -41.18
CA THR A 112 -6.83 -13.68 -40.03
C THR A 112 -6.33 -12.98 -38.79
N ALA A 113 -7.24 -12.67 -37.87
CA ALA A 113 -6.92 -12.08 -36.58
C ALA A 113 -7.66 -12.81 -35.47
N ALA A 114 -7.02 -12.91 -34.31
CA ALA A 114 -7.62 -13.39 -33.08
C ALA A 114 -7.17 -12.48 -31.94
N VAL A 115 -7.98 -12.36 -30.89
CA VAL A 115 -7.70 -11.46 -29.77
C VAL A 115 -7.73 -12.24 -28.48
N GLY A 116 -6.66 -12.12 -27.70
CA GLY A 116 -6.58 -12.63 -26.34
C GLY A 116 -6.42 -11.53 -25.31
N ARG A 117 -6.89 -11.81 -24.10
CA ARG A 117 -6.71 -10.97 -22.93
C ARG A 117 -5.47 -11.44 -22.19
N LEU A 118 -4.51 -10.54 -22.00
CA LEU A 118 -3.38 -10.80 -21.10
C LEU A 118 -3.89 -10.85 -19.67
N ALA A 119 -3.46 -11.86 -18.92
CA ALA A 119 -3.65 -11.89 -17.48
C ALA A 119 -3.00 -10.65 -16.85
N SER A 120 -3.62 -10.11 -15.79
CA SER A 120 -2.92 -9.14 -14.94
C SER A 120 -1.71 -9.80 -14.29
N ALA A 121 -0.74 -9.00 -13.83
CA ALA A 121 0.37 -9.52 -13.03
C ALA A 121 -0.19 -10.43 -11.91
N PRO A 122 0.31 -11.67 -11.77
CA PRO A 122 -0.21 -12.57 -10.76
C PRO A 122 0.10 -12.01 -9.37
N GLY A 123 -0.85 -12.15 -8.45
CA GLY A 123 -0.56 -11.98 -7.03
C GLY A 123 0.21 -13.18 -6.49
N TYR A 124 0.74 -13.04 -5.27
CA TYR A 124 1.32 -14.17 -4.53
C TYR A 124 0.32 -15.32 -4.33
N ALA A 125 0.83 -16.53 -4.09
CA ALA A 125 0.01 -17.70 -3.85
C ALA A 125 -0.95 -17.46 -2.66
N PRO A 126 -2.14 -18.10 -2.61
CA PRO A 126 -3.12 -17.88 -1.54
C PRO A 126 -2.54 -18.02 -0.12
N GLY A 127 -1.65 -19.00 0.11
CA GLY A 127 -0.98 -19.22 1.40
C GLY A 127 -0.04 -18.06 1.78
N GLU A 128 0.75 -17.56 0.84
CA GLU A 128 1.64 -16.41 1.07
C GLU A 128 0.85 -15.13 1.38
N ARG A 129 -0.26 -14.89 0.65
CA ARG A 129 -1.17 -13.78 0.93
C ARG A 129 -1.77 -13.89 2.34
N GLN A 130 -2.15 -15.11 2.76
CA GLN A 130 -2.68 -15.34 4.11
C GLN A 130 -1.63 -15.01 5.19
N VAL A 131 -0.35 -15.36 4.97
CA VAL A 131 0.73 -15.00 5.89
C VAL A 131 0.85 -13.49 6.04
N VAL A 132 0.81 -12.74 4.93
CA VAL A 132 0.85 -11.26 4.97
C VAL A 132 -0.30 -10.69 5.82
N HIS A 133 -1.53 -11.14 5.57
CA HIS A 133 -2.70 -10.69 6.35
C HIS A 133 -2.62 -11.08 7.82
N ARG A 134 -2.07 -12.26 8.12
CA ARG A 134 -1.87 -12.74 9.49
C ARG A 134 -0.87 -11.86 10.24
N VAL A 135 0.29 -11.58 9.66
CA VAL A 135 1.31 -10.71 10.27
C VAL A 135 0.74 -9.30 10.53
N LEU A 136 0.01 -8.74 9.56
CA LEU A 136 -0.67 -7.44 9.72
C LEU A 136 -1.69 -7.43 10.87
N ALA A 137 -2.47 -8.50 11.01
CA ALA A 137 -3.53 -8.61 12.02
C ALA A 137 -3.00 -8.95 13.42
N GLU A 138 -1.90 -9.71 13.50
CA GLU A 138 -1.36 -10.25 14.75
C GLU A 138 -0.21 -9.43 15.32
N ARG A 139 0.47 -8.58 14.54
CA ARG A 139 1.50 -7.68 15.09
C ARG A 139 0.92 -6.83 16.23
N ARG A 140 1.67 -6.70 17.32
CA ARG A 140 1.28 -5.88 18.47
C ARG A 140 2.33 -4.83 18.73
N ASP A 141 1.87 -3.77 19.35
CA ASP A 141 2.74 -2.80 19.97
C ASP A 141 2.95 -3.23 21.43
N VAL A 142 4.11 -3.84 21.67
CA VAL A 142 4.40 -4.64 22.86
C VAL A 142 5.08 -3.80 23.93
N ARG A 143 4.57 -3.87 25.17
CA ARG A 143 5.13 -3.15 26.34
C ARG A 143 5.46 -4.07 27.52
N ARG A 144 5.05 -5.34 27.46
CA ARG A 144 5.20 -6.34 28.51
C ARG A 144 5.58 -7.68 27.88
N GLY A 145 6.15 -8.58 28.67
CA GLY A 145 6.48 -9.93 28.22
C GLY A 145 7.76 -10.04 27.40
N PHE A 146 8.62 -9.01 27.38
CA PHE A 146 9.96 -9.14 26.79
C PHE A 146 10.80 -10.10 27.62
N VAL A 147 11.48 -11.02 26.95
CA VAL A 147 12.38 -11.99 27.57
C VAL A 147 13.83 -11.52 27.44
N ASP A 148 14.66 -11.86 28.42
CA ASP A 148 16.08 -11.52 28.47
C ASP A 148 16.89 -12.42 27.53
N LEU A 149 16.69 -12.23 26.22
CA LEU A 149 17.42 -12.90 25.15
C LEU A 149 17.99 -11.86 24.18
N PRO A 150 19.29 -11.96 23.83
CA PRO A 150 19.86 -11.09 22.81
C PRO A 150 19.22 -11.36 21.46
N ILE A 151 19.07 -10.30 20.64
CA ILE A 151 18.67 -10.44 19.24
C ILE A 151 19.92 -10.78 18.42
N PRO A 152 19.96 -11.93 17.72
CA PRO A 152 21.06 -12.25 16.81
C PRO A 152 21.23 -11.18 15.72
N ASP A 153 22.47 -10.88 15.36
CA ASP A 153 22.76 -9.80 14.41
C ASP A 153 22.18 -10.09 13.02
N ASP A 154 22.15 -11.35 12.58
CA ASP A 154 21.56 -11.74 11.29
C ASP A 154 20.04 -11.51 11.26
N VAL A 155 19.34 -11.79 12.37
CA VAL A 155 17.91 -11.50 12.53
C VAL A 155 17.69 -9.98 12.49
N LEU A 156 18.48 -9.22 13.24
CA LEU A 156 18.38 -7.76 13.26
C LEU A 156 18.66 -7.16 11.87
N THR A 157 19.64 -7.68 11.14
CA THR A 157 19.92 -7.27 9.76
C THR A 157 18.71 -7.49 8.86
N ARG A 158 18.06 -8.67 8.87
CA ARG A 158 16.85 -8.92 8.06
C ARG A 158 15.71 -7.95 8.37
N VAL A 159 15.54 -7.62 9.65
CA VAL A 159 14.55 -6.64 10.11
C VAL A 159 14.87 -5.23 9.58
N LEU A 160 16.11 -4.78 9.69
CA LEU A 160 16.55 -3.47 9.20
C LEU A 160 16.53 -3.37 7.67
N GLU A 161 16.91 -4.43 6.95
CA GLU A 161 16.79 -4.46 5.50
C GLU A 161 15.32 -4.35 5.06
N SER A 162 14.39 -4.97 5.79
CA SER A 162 12.96 -4.84 5.51
C SER A 162 12.48 -3.40 5.70
N ALA A 163 12.96 -2.72 6.75
CA ALA A 163 12.74 -1.29 6.94
C ALA A 163 13.28 -0.48 5.75
N HIS A 164 14.50 -0.79 5.29
CA HIS A 164 15.18 -0.12 4.18
C HIS A 164 14.51 -0.32 2.81
N ARG A 165 13.69 -1.37 2.65
CA ARG A 165 12.86 -1.62 1.45
C ARG A 165 11.59 -0.77 1.39
N ALA A 166 11.34 0.11 2.36
CA ALA A 166 10.19 1.01 2.33
C ALA A 166 10.26 1.98 1.14
N PRO A 167 9.10 2.36 0.56
CA PRO A 167 9.06 3.48 -0.38
C PRO A 167 9.44 4.77 0.32
N SER A 168 10.02 5.71 -0.42
CA SER A 168 10.31 7.06 0.07
C SER A 168 10.09 8.09 -1.02
N VAL A 169 9.75 9.31 -0.60
CA VAL A 169 9.59 10.44 -1.52
C VAL A 169 10.86 10.63 -2.34
N GLY A 170 10.74 10.53 -3.66
CA GLY A 170 11.86 10.66 -4.59
C GLY A 170 13.03 9.69 -4.35
N LEU A 171 12.77 8.52 -3.75
CA LEU A 171 13.81 7.57 -3.33
C LEU A 171 14.85 8.21 -2.38
N SER A 172 14.44 9.20 -1.60
CA SER A 172 15.35 9.96 -0.71
C SER A 172 15.91 9.15 0.46
N GLN A 173 15.21 8.07 0.86
CA GLN A 173 15.59 7.19 1.97
C GLN A 173 16.08 7.99 3.21
N PRO A 174 15.24 8.90 3.76
CA PRO A 174 15.68 9.91 4.73
C PRO A 174 15.99 9.35 6.12
N TRP A 175 15.77 8.06 6.35
CA TRP A 175 15.89 7.41 7.65
C TRP A 175 17.33 7.02 7.99
N ASP A 176 17.65 7.10 9.28
CA ASP A 176 18.75 6.36 9.90
C ASP A 176 18.21 5.58 11.12
N PHE A 177 18.92 4.50 11.49
CA PHE A 177 18.55 3.62 12.60
C PHE A 177 19.68 3.57 13.62
N LEU A 178 19.53 4.27 14.75
CA LEU A 178 20.54 4.30 15.81
C LEU A 178 20.25 3.18 16.82
N LEU A 179 21.16 2.20 16.89
CA LEU A 179 21.03 1.03 17.78
C LEU A 179 21.54 1.34 19.18
N ILE A 180 20.67 1.28 20.18
CA ILE A 180 20.96 1.68 21.56
C ILE A 180 20.87 0.46 22.47
N ARG A 181 22.02 -0.09 22.84
CA ARG A 181 22.15 -1.23 23.77
C ARG A 181 22.54 -0.79 25.19
N GLU A 182 23.31 0.30 25.28
CA GLU A 182 23.88 0.80 26.52
C GLU A 182 22.80 1.15 27.56
N ILE A 183 22.89 0.54 28.74
CA ILE A 183 21.88 0.72 29.79
C ILE A 183 21.85 2.15 30.34
N ALA A 184 22.99 2.85 30.40
CA ALA A 184 23.04 4.22 30.92
C ALA A 184 22.27 5.19 30.02
N THR A 185 22.45 5.08 28.70
CA THR A 185 21.66 5.85 27.71
C THR A 185 20.17 5.52 27.81
N ARG A 186 19.81 4.23 27.89
CA ARG A 186 18.40 3.81 28.03
C ARG A 186 17.75 4.30 29.32
N ARG A 187 18.49 4.35 30.44
CA ARG A 187 17.99 4.94 31.71
C ARG A 187 17.62 6.40 31.57
N LYS A 188 18.49 7.21 30.93
CA LYS A 188 18.19 8.63 30.68
C LYS A 188 16.89 8.80 29.88
N ILE A 189 16.68 7.99 28.85
CA ILE A 189 15.47 8.04 28.00
C ILE A 189 14.23 7.54 28.75
N HIS A 190 14.40 6.50 29.57
CA HIS A 190 13.34 6.03 30.46
C HIS A 190 12.90 7.11 31.45
N ASP A 191 13.84 7.89 32.01
CA ASP A 191 13.51 8.95 32.96
C ASP A 191 12.69 10.07 32.30
N LEU A 192 12.99 10.42 31.03
CA LEU A 192 12.14 11.31 30.22
C LEU A 192 10.74 10.72 30.04
N ALA A 193 10.65 9.42 29.71
CA ALA A 193 9.38 8.71 29.55
C ALA A 193 8.52 8.72 30.82
N ALA A 194 9.15 8.52 31.98
CA ALA A 194 8.48 8.55 33.27
C ALA A 194 7.96 9.95 33.60
N ALA A 195 8.78 11.00 33.39
CA ALA A 195 8.37 12.38 33.63
C ALA A 195 7.14 12.78 32.79
N GLN A 196 7.13 12.45 31.49
CA GLN A 196 5.98 12.76 30.63
C GLN A 196 4.75 11.91 30.96
N ARG A 197 4.94 10.67 31.39
CA ARG A 197 3.84 9.82 31.87
C ARG A 197 3.14 10.48 33.06
N ASP A 198 3.90 11.00 34.01
CA ASP A 198 3.37 11.64 35.20
C ASP A 198 2.67 12.97 34.85
N ALA A 199 3.25 13.76 33.95
CA ALA A 199 2.61 14.96 33.42
C ALA A 199 1.27 14.65 32.72
N PHE A 200 1.23 13.61 31.88
CA PHE A 200 0.00 13.17 31.22
C PHE A 200 -1.03 12.68 32.24
N ALA A 201 -0.64 11.86 33.21
CA ALA A 201 -1.54 11.39 34.28
C ALA A 201 -2.16 12.55 35.07
N ALA A 202 -1.38 13.59 35.36
CA ALA A 202 -1.84 14.78 36.07
C ALA A 202 -2.86 15.62 35.26
N SER A 203 -2.82 15.53 33.93
CA SER A 203 -3.77 16.23 33.03
C SER A 203 -5.11 15.51 32.85
N LEU A 204 -5.22 14.25 33.29
CA LEU A 204 -6.42 13.44 33.09
C LEU A 204 -7.49 13.72 34.16
N PRO A 205 -8.79 13.71 33.80
CA PRO A 205 -9.87 13.59 34.76
C PRO A 205 -9.72 12.32 35.61
N GLU A 206 -10.18 12.35 36.87
CA GLU A 206 -9.96 11.28 37.86
C GLU A 206 -10.31 9.88 37.33
N GLU A 207 -11.49 9.71 36.72
CA GLU A 207 -11.92 8.42 36.19
C GLU A 207 -11.05 7.91 35.04
N ARG A 208 -10.54 8.81 34.19
CA ARG A 208 -9.59 8.43 33.14
C ARG A 208 -8.20 8.15 33.70
N ARG A 209 -7.79 8.85 34.76
CA ARG A 209 -6.53 8.58 35.44
C ARG A 209 -6.51 7.17 36.04
N LYS A 210 -7.58 6.74 36.72
CA LYS A 210 -7.70 5.36 37.26
C LYS A 210 -7.50 4.29 36.19
N GLN A 211 -8.05 4.49 34.99
CA GLN A 211 -7.84 3.58 33.85
C GLN A 211 -6.40 3.64 33.33
N PHE A 212 -5.83 4.84 33.25
CA PHE A 212 -4.48 5.07 32.74
C PHE A 212 -3.40 4.44 33.63
N ASP A 213 -3.56 4.50 34.96
CA ASP A 213 -2.53 4.05 35.91
C ASP A 213 -2.20 2.56 35.77
N GLY A 214 -3.14 1.73 35.29
CA GLY A 214 -2.89 0.31 34.98
C GLY A 214 -2.12 0.06 33.67
N LEU A 215 -1.96 1.07 32.82
CA LEU A 215 -1.32 0.94 31.51
C LEU A 215 0.18 1.16 31.62
N LYS A 216 0.95 0.25 31.00
CA LYS A 216 2.38 0.45 30.77
C LYS A 216 2.59 1.12 29.42
N ILE A 217 3.37 2.20 29.41
CA ILE A 217 3.52 3.10 28.26
C ILE A 217 4.82 2.85 27.47
N GLU A 218 5.77 2.13 28.04
CA GLU A 218 7.09 1.87 27.44
C GLU A 218 7.65 0.50 27.83
N ALA A 219 8.81 0.14 27.28
CA ALA A 219 9.59 -1.05 27.64
C ALA A 219 11.11 -0.83 27.40
N ILE A 220 11.57 0.40 27.62
CA ILE A 220 12.92 0.89 27.31
C ILE A 220 13.97 0.04 28.04
N LEU A 221 13.72 -0.25 29.32
CA LEU A 221 14.64 -1.00 30.16
C LEU A 221 14.40 -2.51 30.13
N ASP A 222 13.21 -2.99 29.73
CA ASP A 222 12.90 -4.42 29.65
C ASP A 222 13.37 -5.09 28.36
N THR A 223 13.80 -4.29 27.38
CA THR A 223 14.25 -4.80 26.08
C THR A 223 15.77 -4.88 26.00
N PRO A 224 16.35 -5.82 25.23
CA PRO A 224 17.79 -5.91 25.01
C PRO A 224 18.32 -4.81 24.09
N LEU A 225 17.45 -4.20 23.27
CA LEU A 225 17.81 -3.21 22.26
C LEU A 225 16.71 -2.16 22.13
N ASN A 226 17.09 -0.89 22.02
CA ASN A 226 16.22 0.15 21.50
C ASN A 226 16.75 0.67 20.16
N ILE A 227 15.87 1.20 19.32
CA ILE A 227 16.22 1.80 18.03
C ILE A 227 15.61 3.20 17.99
N ALA A 228 16.45 4.23 17.95
CA ALA A 228 16.01 5.56 17.58
C ALA A 228 16.03 5.67 16.05
N VAL A 229 14.85 5.88 15.48
CA VAL A 229 14.67 6.03 14.03
C VAL A 229 14.51 7.51 13.73
N THR A 230 15.41 8.04 12.91
CA THR A 230 15.53 9.49 12.65
C THR A 230 15.16 9.85 11.22
N CYS A 231 15.07 11.15 10.94
CA CYS A 231 14.85 11.72 9.62
C CYS A 231 15.89 12.81 9.35
N ASP A 232 16.65 12.65 8.26
CA ASP A 232 17.38 13.73 7.62
C ASP A 232 16.50 14.33 6.50
N ALA A 233 15.82 15.44 6.81
CA ALA A 233 14.98 16.13 5.85
C ALA A 233 15.78 16.80 4.71
N GLY A 234 17.10 16.96 4.86
CA GLY A 234 18.01 17.50 3.85
C GLY A 234 18.56 16.45 2.87
N ARG A 235 18.46 15.15 3.22
CA ARG A 235 18.96 14.04 2.41
C ARG A 235 18.44 14.10 0.97
N GLY A 236 19.33 13.84 0.01
CA GLY A 236 19.04 13.96 -1.43
C GLY A 236 19.10 15.39 -2.00
N GLY A 237 19.43 16.40 -1.20
CA GLY A 237 19.61 17.79 -1.65
C GLY A 237 18.31 18.48 -2.05
N ARG A 238 18.36 19.69 -2.61
CA ARG A 238 17.16 20.53 -2.81
C ARG A 238 16.11 19.96 -3.78
N HIS A 239 16.50 19.09 -4.70
CA HIS A 239 15.68 18.67 -5.84
C HIS A 239 15.15 17.23 -5.75
N VAL A 240 14.77 16.79 -4.55
CA VAL A 240 14.11 15.49 -4.34
C VAL A 240 12.71 15.50 -4.97
N LEU A 241 12.49 14.55 -5.90
CA LEU A 241 11.21 14.36 -6.59
C LEU A 241 10.07 14.17 -5.57
N GLY A 242 9.02 14.97 -5.67
CA GLY A 242 7.82 14.84 -4.83
C GLY A 242 7.89 15.53 -3.46
N ARG A 243 9.04 16.08 -3.06
CA ARG A 243 9.19 16.78 -1.76
C ARG A 243 8.87 18.28 -1.82
N HIS A 244 8.95 18.90 -3.00
CA HIS A 244 8.88 20.35 -3.15
C HIS A 244 7.63 20.98 -2.53
N ALA A 245 6.46 20.39 -2.77
CA ALA A 245 5.18 20.93 -2.29
C ALA A 245 4.88 20.62 -0.82
N ASP A 246 5.39 19.50 -0.30
CA ASP A 246 5.20 19.10 1.10
C ASP A 246 6.47 18.44 1.64
N PRO A 247 7.30 19.19 2.39
CA PRO A 247 8.49 18.65 3.01
C PRO A 247 8.21 17.47 3.96
N ARG A 248 7.02 17.42 4.59
CA ARG A 248 6.66 16.40 5.60
C ARG A 248 6.69 14.97 5.06
N THR A 249 6.69 14.82 3.73
CA THR A 249 6.82 13.54 3.02
C THR A 249 8.06 12.74 3.40
N THR A 250 9.14 13.36 3.88
CA THR A 250 10.31 12.62 4.42
C THR A 250 9.97 11.89 5.71
N TRP A 251 9.33 12.55 6.69
CA TRP A 251 8.87 11.91 7.93
C TRP A 251 7.85 10.80 7.66
N PHE A 252 6.95 10.98 6.68
CA PHE A 252 6.03 9.90 6.27
C PHE A 252 6.79 8.71 5.68
N SER A 253 7.85 8.96 4.93
CA SER A 253 8.73 7.90 4.40
C SER A 253 9.38 7.12 5.55
N VAL A 254 9.86 7.80 6.60
CA VAL A 254 10.39 7.16 7.81
C VAL A 254 9.32 6.33 8.54
N ALA A 255 8.10 6.85 8.68
CA ALA A 255 7.01 6.11 9.32
C ALA A 255 6.66 4.80 8.57
N ILE A 256 6.75 4.79 7.24
CA ILE A 256 6.56 3.57 6.44
C ILE A 256 7.72 2.59 6.65
N ALA A 257 8.96 3.07 6.77
CA ALA A 257 10.11 2.24 7.13
C ALA A 257 9.95 1.58 8.50
N ILE A 258 9.46 2.32 9.50
CA ILE A 258 9.16 1.77 10.83
C ILE A 258 8.05 0.71 10.73
N GLN A 259 7.02 0.93 9.91
CA GLN A 259 5.95 -0.06 9.73
C GLN A 259 6.46 -1.36 9.09
N ASN A 260 7.40 -1.28 8.13
CA ASN A 260 8.06 -2.46 7.57
C ASN A 260 8.91 -3.20 8.62
N LEU A 261 9.70 -2.45 9.40
CA LEU A 261 10.48 -2.98 10.53
C LEU A 261 9.58 -3.79 11.47
N TRP A 262 8.43 -3.22 11.85
CA TRP A 262 7.47 -3.83 12.76
C TRP A 262 6.89 -5.15 12.25
N LEU A 263 6.58 -5.21 10.95
CA LEU A 263 6.05 -6.42 10.32
C LEU A 263 7.10 -7.51 10.21
N ALA A 264 8.34 -7.15 9.82
CA ALA A 264 9.46 -8.07 9.76
C ALA A 264 9.80 -8.61 11.15
N ALA A 265 9.87 -7.75 12.16
CA ALA A 265 10.08 -8.14 13.55
C ALA A 265 9.04 -9.16 14.03
N ARG A 266 7.75 -8.91 13.76
CA ARG A 266 6.68 -9.87 14.09
C ARG A 266 6.87 -11.23 13.42
N ALA A 267 7.36 -11.27 12.18
CA ALA A 267 7.64 -12.51 11.45
C ALA A 267 8.83 -13.29 12.06
N GLU A 268 9.82 -12.59 12.60
CA GLU A 268 10.99 -13.15 13.30
C GLU A 268 10.72 -13.50 14.79
N GLY A 269 9.49 -13.31 15.27
CA GLY A 269 9.12 -13.56 16.67
C GLY A 269 9.54 -12.45 17.65
N LEU A 270 9.92 -11.28 17.13
CA LEU A 270 10.28 -10.11 17.93
C LEU A 270 9.06 -9.23 18.21
N GLY A 271 8.90 -8.82 19.47
CA GLY A 271 8.03 -7.73 19.86
C GLY A 271 8.67 -6.39 19.54
N VAL A 272 7.85 -5.42 19.13
CA VAL A 272 8.27 -4.03 18.97
C VAL A 272 7.26 -3.15 19.70
N GLY A 273 7.77 -2.20 20.49
CA GLY A 273 6.99 -1.20 21.20
C GLY A 273 7.41 0.21 20.78
N TRP A 274 6.47 1.06 20.36
CA TRP A 274 6.77 2.47 20.08
C TRP A 274 6.58 3.30 21.34
N VAL A 275 7.59 4.09 21.70
CA VAL A 275 7.54 5.06 22.80
C VAL A 275 7.54 6.48 22.26
N SER A 276 6.59 7.29 22.71
CA SER A 276 6.44 8.70 22.35
C SER A 276 6.03 9.56 23.55
N PHE A 277 6.35 9.11 24.77
CA PHE A 277 6.09 9.83 26.01
C PHE A 277 7.30 10.71 26.35
N PHE A 278 7.71 11.60 25.45
CA PHE A 278 8.77 12.60 25.68
C PHE A 278 8.73 13.58 24.52
N GLU A 279 9.37 14.73 24.67
CA GLU A 279 9.58 15.61 23.52
C GLU A 279 10.74 15.08 22.67
N PRO A 280 10.60 14.99 21.33
CA PRO A 280 11.65 14.47 20.46
C PRO A 280 13.01 15.16 20.64
N GLY A 281 13.01 16.45 20.97
CA GLY A 281 14.23 17.23 21.22
C GLY A 281 15.00 16.81 22.47
N GLU A 282 14.32 16.31 23.51
CA GLU A 282 14.98 15.83 24.73
C GLU A 282 15.75 14.54 24.47
N VAL A 283 15.14 13.62 23.72
CA VAL A 283 15.81 12.38 23.30
C VAL A 283 16.93 12.69 22.32
N ALA A 284 16.75 13.63 21.40
CA ALA A 284 17.81 14.09 20.51
C ALA A 284 19.03 14.62 21.28
N ALA A 285 18.80 15.38 22.36
CA ALA A 285 19.87 15.87 23.23
C ALA A 285 20.57 14.74 24.00
N VAL A 286 19.83 13.76 24.52
CA VAL A 286 20.42 12.58 25.18
C VAL A 286 21.29 11.77 24.23
N LEU A 287 20.90 11.67 22.96
CA LEU A 287 21.59 10.92 21.92
C LEU A 287 22.63 11.73 21.14
N ASP A 288 22.82 13.01 21.49
CA ASP A 288 23.72 13.94 20.80
C ASP A 288 23.49 13.98 19.28
N LEU A 289 22.22 14.02 18.86
CA LEU A 289 21.87 14.06 17.44
C LEU A 289 22.27 15.39 16.81
N PRO A 290 22.78 15.41 15.56
CA PRO A 290 23.01 16.66 14.84
C PRO A 290 21.72 17.46 14.70
N ALA A 291 21.80 18.79 14.74
CA ALA A 291 20.64 19.68 14.78
C ALA A 291 19.65 19.55 13.59
N HIS A 292 20.08 18.98 12.47
CA HIS A 292 19.25 18.74 11.29
C HIS A 292 18.64 17.33 11.23
N ILE A 293 18.96 16.48 12.20
CA ILE A 293 18.48 15.11 12.31
C ILE A 293 17.38 15.09 13.37
N GLU A 294 16.17 14.72 12.94
CA GLU A 294 15.00 14.70 13.81
C GLU A 294 14.64 13.29 14.21
N LEU A 295 14.30 13.08 15.49
CA LEU A 295 13.75 11.80 15.94
C LEU A 295 12.32 11.64 15.42
N VAL A 296 12.05 10.53 14.74
CA VAL A 296 10.70 10.17 14.28
C VAL A 296 10.07 9.13 15.20
N GLY A 297 10.83 8.12 15.62
CA GLY A 297 10.31 7.06 16.49
C GLY A 297 11.38 6.45 17.38
N TYR A 298 11.02 6.11 18.61
CA TYR A 298 11.86 5.36 19.53
C TYR A 298 11.24 3.99 19.78
N LEU A 299 11.93 2.94 19.37
CA LEU A 299 11.41 1.58 19.35
C LEU A 299 12.12 0.72 20.38
N CYS A 300 11.35 0.03 21.22
CA CYS A 300 11.83 -1.04 22.08
C CYS A 300 11.67 -2.37 21.32
N ILE A 301 12.72 -3.18 21.19
CA ILE A 301 12.68 -4.43 20.42
C ILE A 301 13.35 -5.58 21.16
N GLY A 302 12.74 -6.76 21.12
CA GLY A 302 13.23 -7.97 21.77
C GLY A 302 12.31 -9.17 21.55
N TYR A 303 12.77 -10.36 21.93
CA TYR A 303 11.89 -11.54 21.96
C TYR A 303 10.84 -11.39 23.05
N VAL A 304 9.68 -12.03 22.84
CA VAL A 304 8.57 -12.00 23.78
C VAL A 304 8.13 -13.43 24.13
N ASP A 305 7.61 -13.61 25.34
CA ASP A 305 7.04 -14.88 25.78
C ASP A 305 5.73 -15.21 25.04
N GLU A 306 4.90 -14.20 24.80
CA GLU A 306 3.66 -14.31 24.04
C GLU A 306 3.28 -13.03 23.29
N PHE A 307 2.49 -13.19 22.22
CA PHE A 307 1.81 -12.08 21.56
C PHE A 307 0.34 -12.04 21.96
N ALA A 308 -0.07 -10.92 22.55
CA ALA A 308 -1.46 -10.66 22.89
C ALA A 308 -2.44 -10.87 21.71
N PRO A 309 -3.61 -11.51 21.92
CA PRO A 309 -4.56 -11.75 20.84
C PRO A 309 -5.20 -10.45 20.30
N ALA A 310 -5.20 -9.37 21.09
CA ALA A 310 -5.78 -8.06 20.72
C ALA A 310 -4.89 -6.89 21.23
N PRO A 311 -5.08 -5.66 20.71
CA PRO A 311 -4.35 -4.50 21.22
C PRO A 311 -4.61 -4.26 22.70
N GLU A 312 -3.58 -3.87 23.45
CA GLU A 312 -3.67 -3.65 24.89
C GLU A 312 -4.74 -2.64 25.27
N LEU A 313 -4.83 -1.53 24.53
CA LEU A 313 -5.83 -0.49 24.76
C LEU A 313 -7.27 -0.96 24.55
N VAL A 314 -7.49 -2.03 23.79
CA VAL A 314 -8.80 -2.66 23.65
C VAL A 314 -9.06 -3.59 24.82
N ARG A 315 -8.06 -4.39 25.22
CA ARG A 315 -8.18 -5.34 26.33
C ARG A 315 -8.40 -4.65 27.67
N SER A 316 -7.76 -3.49 27.87
CA SER A 316 -7.91 -2.68 29.08
C SER A 316 -9.17 -1.80 29.09
N GLY A 317 -9.94 -1.79 28.00
CA GLY A 317 -11.10 -0.91 27.85
C GLY A 317 -10.76 0.58 27.66
N TRP A 318 -9.49 0.93 27.46
CA TRP A 318 -9.07 2.32 27.22
C TRP A 318 -9.69 2.92 25.94
N ALA A 319 -9.78 2.11 24.88
CA ALA A 319 -10.34 2.49 23.58
C ALA A 319 -10.95 1.28 22.83
N ALA A 320 -11.92 1.54 21.96
CA ALA A 320 -12.51 0.53 21.08
C ALA A 320 -12.07 0.70 19.62
N ARG A 321 -12.00 -0.41 18.87
CA ARG A 321 -11.77 -0.37 17.42
C ARG A 321 -13.02 0.21 16.73
N ARG A 322 -12.82 1.21 15.87
CA ARG A 322 -13.89 1.66 14.97
C ARG A 322 -14.06 0.67 13.80
N PRO A 323 -15.28 0.50 13.26
CA PRO A 323 -15.51 -0.27 12.04
C PRO A 323 -14.75 0.30 10.83
N LEU A 324 -14.31 -0.56 9.91
CA LEU A 324 -13.65 -0.12 8.66
C LEU A 324 -14.57 0.78 7.82
N SER A 325 -15.87 0.50 7.78
CA SER A 325 -16.85 1.30 7.03
C SER A 325 -16.85 2.78 7.42
N TRP A 326 -16.47 3.12 8.66
CA TRP A 326 -16.37 4.50 9.12
C TRP A 326 -15.15 5.25 8.58
N ALA A 327 -14.15 4.53 8.10
CA ALA A 327 -12.93 5.09 7.51
C ALA A 327 -12.97 5.14 5.97
N VAL A 328 -13.96 4.50 5.33
CA VAL A 328 -14.08 4.45 3.87
C VAL A 328 -15.17 5.41 3.41
N HIS A 329 -14.81 6.30 2.49
CA HIS A 329 -15.72 7.27 1.87
C HIS A 329 -15.74 7.05 0.35
N GLN A 330 -16.93 7.02 -0.26
CA GLN A 330 -17.11 6.86 -1.70
C GLN A 330 -17.28 8.22 -2.37
N GLU A 331 -16.32 8.59 -3.24
CA GLU A 331 -16.23 9.84 -4.00
C GLU A 331 -16.09 11.12 -3.18
N SER A 332 -16.89 11.31 -2.13
CA SER A 332 -16.87 12.52 -1.31
C SER A 332 -16.86 12.21 0.18
N TRP A 333 -16.22 13.10 0.95
CA TRP A 333 -16.19 13.02 2.39
C TRP A 333 -17.62 12.99 2.95
N GLY A 334 -17.86 12.10 3.91
CA GLY A 334 -19.16 11.85 4.51
C GLY A 334 -20.00 10.73 3.88
N ARG A 335 -19.72 10.29 2.63
CA ARG A 335 -20.43 9.16 1.99
C ARG A 335 -19.80 7.82 2.36
N ARG A 336 -20.12 7.29 3.53
CA ARG A 336 -19.41 6.16 4.13
C ARG A 336 -19.94 4.80 3.72
N GLY A 337 -19.07 3.84 3.48
CA GLY A 337 -19.48 2.47 3.18
C GLY A 337 -18.35 1.64 2.61
N LEU A 338 -18.42 0.32 2.80
CA LEU A 338 -17.47 -0.58 2.14
C LEU A 338 -17.69 -0.55 0.61
N PRO A 339 -16.67 -0.91 -0.18
CA PRO A 339 -16.83 -1.07 -1.62
C PRO A 339 -18.01 -2.01 -1.96
N GLY A 340 -18.90 -1.58 -2.84
CA GLY A 340 -20.09 -2.35 -3.25
C GLY A 340 -21.30 -2.27 -2.31
N ALA A 341 -21.20 -1.58 -1.17
CA ALA A 341 -22.33 -1.33 -0.28
C ALA A 341 -22.95 0.04 -0.54
N GLU A 342 -24.25 0.17 -0.26
CA GLU A 342 -24.96 1.46 -0.27
C GLU A 342 -24.34 2.41 0.78
N PRO A 343 -23.93 3.63 0.39
CA PRO A 343 -23.34 4.58 1.31
C PRO A 343 -24.33 5.03 2.41
N THR A 344 -23.80 5.22 3.61
CA THR A 344 -24.47 5.78 4.79
C THR A 344 -23.83 7.12 5.16
N SER A 345 -24.54 7.93 5.97
CA SER A 345 -24.01 9.20 6.47
C SER A 345 -23.36 9.05 7.85
N ILE A 346 -22.48 10.01 8.19
CA ILE A 346 -21.86 10.09 9.52
C ILE A 346 -22.93 10.17 10.63
N THR A 347 -24.03 10.87 10.39
CA THR A 347 -25.13 11.00 11.35
C THR A 347 -25.80 9.65 11.60
N GLN A 348 -26.07 8.89 10.54
CA GLN A 348 -26.67 7.54 10.65
C GLN A 348 -25.74 6.56 11.37
N ASP A 349 -24.42 6.68 11.17
CA ASP A 349 -23.42 5.90 11.91
C ASP A 349 -23.46 6.22 13.42
N ALA A 350 -23.53 7.52 13.77
CA ALA A 350 -23.59 7.97 15.15
C ALA A 350 -24.87 7.49 15.86
N GLU A 351 -26.02 7.59 15.19
CA GLU A 351 -27.30 7.07 15.67
C GLU A 351 -27.24 5.56 15.93
N ARG A 352 -26.67 4.79 15.00
CA ARG A 352 -26.49 3.34 15.15
C ARG A 352 -25.52 2.98 16.28
N ALA A 353 -24.46 3.76 16.48
CA ALA A 353 -23.50 3.55 17.57
C ALA A 353 -24.14 3.82 18.93
N ALA A 354 -24.91 4.90 19.06
CA ALA A 354 -25.71 5.20 20.25
C ALA A 354 -26.73 4.09 20.54
N ALA A 355 -27.43 3.59 19.51
CA ALA A 355 -28.41 2.51 19.67
C ALA A 355 -27.77 1.19 20.15
N LYS A 356 -26.56 0.84 19.68
CA LYS A 356 -25.83 -0.37 20.10
C LYS A 356 -25.24 -0.28 21.51
N ALA A 357 -24.99 0.92 22.04
CA ALA A 357 -24.42 1.12 23.37
C ALA A 357 -25.43 0.89 24.52
N GLY A 358 -26.72 0.66 24.22
CA GLY A 358 -27.71 0.21 25.19
C GLY A 358 -27.88 1.10 26.43
N GLY A 359 -28.49 2.28 26.30
CA GLY A 359 -29.02 3.00 27.47
C GLY A 359 -29.15 4.51 27.35
N ALA A 360 -30.39 4.99 27.51
CA ALA A 360 -30.84 6.33 27.88
C ALA A 360 -30.32 7.52 27.05
N VAL A 361 -31.16 7.97 26.11
CA VAL A 361 -31.28 9.41 25.86
C VAL A 361 -31.66 10.03 27.20
N VAL A 362 -30.72 10.71 27.85
CA VAL A 362 -31.06 11.66 28.90
C VAL A 362 -31.79 12.79 28.17
N ASP A 363 -33.12 12.78 28.27
CA ASP A 363 -33.94 13.94 27.94
C ASP A 363 -33.55 15.05 28.92
N THR A 364 -32.55 15.85 28.56
CA THR A 364 -32.38 17.16 29.16
C THR A 364 -33.50 18.02 28.61
N GLY A 365 -34.67 17.91 29.25
CA GLY A 365 -35.85 18.71 28.98
C GLY A 365 -35.47 20.17 28.82
N GLY A 366 -35.47 20.62 27.57
CA GLY A 366 -34.95 21.91 27.13
C GLY A 366 -35.30 22.09 25.67
N GLY A 367 -36.60 22.03 25.36
CA GLY A 367 -37.11 22.26 24.02
C GLY A 367 -36.73 23.66 23.53
N VAL A 368 -35.72 23.75 22.67
CA VAL A 368 -35.52 24.89 21.78
C VAL A 368 -35.83 24.39 20.38
N ALA A 369 -36.88 24.96 19.78
CA ALA A 369 -37.29 24.66 18.41
C ALA A 369 -36.10 24.81 17.44
N PRO A 370 -35.99 23.97 16.39
CA PRO A 370 -34.91 24.09 15.43
C PRO A 370 -35.07 25.40 14.65
N GLY A 371 -34.20 26.38 14.93
CA GLY A 371 -34.03 27.57 14.11
C GLY A 371 -33.53 27.21 12.71
N PRO A 372 -33.77 28.06 11.70
CA PRO A 372 -33.42 27.75 10.32
C PRO A 372 -31.91 27.50 10.19
N VAL A 373 -31.56 26.36 9.58
CA VAL A 373 -30.16 25.94 9.36
C VAL A 373 -29.49 26.92 8.40
N GLY A 374 -28.83 27.93 8.96
CA GLY A 374 -27.91 28.80 8.24
C GLY A 374 -26.71 27.97 7.77
N ARG A 375 -26.45 27.94 6.46
CA ARG A 375 -25.22 27.40 5.89
C ARG A 375 -24.02 28.15 6.49
N GLN A 376 -23.36 27.56 7.48
CA GLN A 376 -22.06 28.05 7.93
C GLN A 376 -21.00 27.60 6.92
N VAL A 377 -20.61 28.52 6.04
CA VAL A 377 -19.45 28.33 5.17
C VAL A 377 -18.20 28.53 6.04
N VAL A 378 -17.59 27.44 6.49
CA VAL A 378 -16.28 27.50 7.14
C VAL A 378 -15.23 27.73 6.06
N ARG A 379 -14.68 28.94 6.02
CA ARG A 379 -13.54 29.30 5.15
C ARG A 379 -12.27 28.76 5.80
N VAL A 380 -11.70 27.70 5.23
CA VAL A 380 -10.37 27.23 5.60
C VAL A 380 -9.35 28.18 4.95
N VAL A 381 -8.65 28.98 5.75
CA VAL A 381 -7.53 29.81 5.29
C VAL A 381 -6.25 29.04 5.57
N ILE A 382 -5.53 28.64 4.52
CA ILE A 382 -4.17 28.09 4.62
C ILE A 382 -3.22 29.16 4.10
N GLY A 383 -2.33 29.63 4.99
CA GLY A 383 -1.28 30.61 4.69
C GLY A 383 -1.62 32.02 5.15
N GLY A 384 -0.92 32.48 6.19
CA GLY A 384 -0.92 33.87 6.65
C GLY A 384 0.50 34.26 7.08
N ASP A 385 0.84 35.53 6.87
CA ASP A 385 2.14 36.11 7.22
C ASP A 385 2.31 36.12 8.76
N PRO A 386 3.45 35.65 9.31
CA PRO A 386 3.70 35.63 10.76
C PRO A 386 3.55 36.98 11.49
N ALA A 387 3.58 38.11 10.78
CA ALA A 387 3.45 39.44 11.39
C ALA A 387 2.03 39.77 11.89
N ASP A 388 0.99 39.08 11.44
CA ASP A 388 -0.41 39.38 11.80
C ASP A 388 -0.83 38.91 13.21
N TYR A 389 0.04 38.16 13.91
CA TYR A 389 -0.28 37.54 15.22
C TYR A 389 0.36 38.20 16.44
N LEU A 390 1.13 39.29 16.28
CA LEU A 390 1.67 40.05 17.40
C LEU A 390 1.35 41.55 17.24
N GLY A 391 0.12 41.92 17.62
CA GLY A 391 -0.22 43.34 17.79
C GLY A 391 -1.70 43.69 17.93
N ARG A 392 -2.32 43.33 19.05
CA ARG A 392 -3.11 44.21 19.97
C ARG A 392 -4.01 43.39 20.90
#